data_AF-A0A3N0CH78-F1
#
_entry.id   AF-A0A3N0CH78-F1
#
_cell.length_a   1.000
_cell.length_b   1.000
_cell.length_c   1.000
_cell.angle_alpha   90.00
_cell.angle_beta   90.00
_cell.angle_gamma   90.00
#
_symmetry.space_group_name_H-M   'P 1'
#
loop_
_entity.id
_entity.type
_entity.pdbx_description
1 polymer ?
#
loop_
_entity_poly.entity_id
_entity_poly.type
_entity_poly.pdbx_seq_one_letter_code
_entity_poly.pdbx_strand_id
1 'polypeptide(L)'
;MSTFVLQHGPNGPGDFVTAFREYGADVTTSTSPDSGAVRVTPTDGQEPVVPDGATTTPVARGSWSGTDRYGVDTVSLDGDHVVQAVYRHRVDPDRPTVLRHRITVPDSAEREAVSRLAREALDLAGIRSGAGHVTVEGDPDGLRCTSVLDSPSHWPVPADLSFHAYGHSHQHLLAESLLQPEAFARRVKRAPRDCGSVLALAYLTGTPEDAITNPDISLLVRHLPGFAGIVRSPGAAGTPLEDVWGYVAFVHTDEPLVQQSLTILHELAASGQLWGGSRTYIDFNGRVS
;
A
#
# COMPACT_ATOMS: atom_id res chain seq x y z
N MET A 1 -7.89 -10.32 22.03
CA MET A 1 -7.67 -11.54 21.22
C MET A 1 -8.69 -11.47 20.09
N SER A 2 -8.29 -10.97 18.94
CA SER A 2 -9.21 -10.65 17.85
C SER A 2 -9.06 -11.69 16.74
N THR A 3 -10.14 -12.39 16.45
CA THR A 3 -10.22 -13.45 15.43
C THR A 3 -10.40 -12.80 14.05
N PHE A 4 -9.52 -13.12 13.10
CA PHE A 4 -9.74 -12.83 11.69
C PHE A 4 -10.62 -13.95 11.11
N VAL A 5 -11.73 -13.57 10.47
CA VAL A 5 -12.53 -14.51 9.68
C VAL A 5 -12.13 -14.34 8.23
N LEU A 6 -11.31 -15.26 7.72
CA LEU A 6 -11.19 -15.51 6.30
C LEU A 6 -12.40 -16.38 5.92
N GLN A 7 -13.41 -15.79 5.29
CA GLN A 7 -14.56 -16.56 4.79
C GLN A 7 -14.31 -16.92 3.33
N HIS A 8 -14.15 -18.21 3.05
CA HIS A 8 -14.13 -18.73 1.68
C HIS A 8 -15.51 -18.55 1.05
N GLY A 9 -15.57 -17.86 -0.09
CA GLY A 9 -16.74 -17.89 -0.96
C GLY A 9 -16.99 -19.31 -1.49
N PRO A 10 -18.24 -19.70 -1.81
CA PRO A 10 -18.58 -21.06 -2.21
C PRO A 10 -18.07 -21.47 -3.61
N ASN A 11 -17.41 -20.59 -4.36
CA ASN A 11 -17.03 -20.83 -5.76
C ASN A 11 -15.51 -20.68 -6.01
N GLY A 12 -14.73 -21.67 -5.60
CA GLY A 12 -13.36 -21.91 -6.10
C GLY A 12 -12.25 -21.00 -5.55
N PRO A 13 -10.98 -21.32 -5.88
CA PRO A 13 -9.82 -20.54 -5.45
C PRO A 13 -9.73 -19.26 -6.30
N GLY A 14 -10.03 -18.10 -5.71
CA GLY A 14 -9.84 -16.82 -6.39
C GLY A 14 -10.66 -15.62 -5.89
N ASP A 15 -11.71 -15.81 -5.07
CA ASP A 15 -12.58 -14.70 -4.67
C ASP A 15 -12.30 -14.21 -3.24
N PHE A 16 -11.59 -13.09 -3.11
CA PHE A 16 -11.54 -12.30 -1.88
C PHE A 16 -12.32 -10.99 -2.07
N VAL A 17 -13.30 -10.75 -1.20
CA VAL A 17 -14.11 -9.52 -1.19
C VAL A 17 -13.62 -8.61 -0.08
N THR A 18 -13.09 -7.44 -0.42
CA THR A 18 -12.72 -6.38 0.54
C THR A 18 -13.67 -5.20 0.38
N ALA A 19 -14.36 -4.79 1.45
CA ALA A 19 -15.03 -3.50 1.53
C ALA A 19 -15.09 -2.97 2.97
N PHE A 20 -14.77 -1.69 3.15
CA PHE A 20 -14.94 -0.92 4.38
C PHE A 20 -15.84 0.30 4.10
N ARG A 21 -16.75 0.64 5.03
CA ARG A 21 -17.36 1.98 5.13
C ARG A 21 -17.61 2.33 6.59
N GLU A 22 -17.13 3.51 6.99
CA GLU A 22 -17.38 4.15 8.28
C GLU A 22 -18.42 5.27 8.08
N TYR A 23 -19.41 5.39 8.99
CA TYR A 23 -20.01 6.64 9.50
C TYR A 23 -21.17 6.31 10.48
N GLY A 24 -20.98 6.67 11.76
CA GLY A 24 -21.93 7.30 12.70
C GLY A 24 -23.42 6.92 12.78
N ALA A 25 -23.79 5.68 13.10
CA ALA A 25 -25.14 5.38 13.62
C ALA A 25 -25.13 4.19 14.60
N ASP A 26 -26.01 4.25 15.61
CA ASP A 26 -26.26 3.19 16.60
C ASP A 26 -26.89 1.97 15.92
N VAL A 27 -26.22 0.81 15.97
CA VAL A 27 -26.73 -0.43 15.37
C VAL A 27 -26.79 -1.55 16.40
N THR A 28 -27.94 -2.21 16.49
CA THR A 28 -28.13 -3.47 17.23
C THR A 28 -27.87 -4.66 16.31
N THR A 29 -27.05 -5.61 16.78
CA THR A 29 -26.76 -6.87 16.06
C THR A 29 -27.59 -8.02 16.63
N SER A 30 -28.15 -8.87 15.77
CA SER A 30 -28.67 -10.18 16.17
C SER A 30 -28.05 -11.31 15.35
N THR A 31 -27.79 -12.42 16.01
CA THR A 31 -27.19 -13.64 15.45
C THR A 31 -28.26 -14.72 15.27
N SER A 32 -28.26 -15.39 14.12
CA SER A 32 -29.09 -16.58 13.91
C SER A 32 -28.34 -17.83 14.43
N PRO A 33 -28.97 -18.71 15.23
CA PRO A 33 -28.32 -19.90 15.77
C PRO A 33 -27.84 -20.91 14.72
N ASP A 34 -28.42 -20.88 13.51
CA ASP A 34 -28.27 -21.98 12.54
C ASP A 34 -27.38 -21.64 11.32
N SER A 35 -26.95 -20.40 11.14
CA SER A 35 -26.14 -19.99 9.98
C SER A 35 -24.91 -19.13 10.29
N GLY A 36 -24.75 -18.66 11.53
CA GLY A 36 -23.65 -17.78 11.92
C GLY A 36 -23.66 -16.40 11.25
N ALA A 37 -24.67 -16.07 10.46
CA ALA A 37 -24.80 -14.77 9.82
C ALA A 37 -25.21 -13.70 10.85
N VAL A 38 -24.50 -12.58 10.85
CA VAL A 38 -24.82 -11.38 11.64
C VAL A 38 -25.54 -10.38 10.73
N ARG A 39 -26.76 -9.99 11.11
CA ARG A 39 -27.51 -8.93 10.42
C ARG A 39 -27.32 -7.60 11.16
N VAL A 40 -26.97 -6.56 10.42
CA VAL A 40 -26.73 -5.19 10.91
C VAL A 40 -27.87 -4.31 10.37
N THR A 41 -28.69 -3.73 11.24
CA THR A 41 -29.86 -2.90 10.85
C THR A 41 -29.72 -1.48 11.43
N PRO A 42 -29.84 -0.41 10.63
CA PRO A 42 -29.90 0.95 11.16
C PRO A 42 -31.19 1.19 11.97
N THR A 43 -31.10 1.99 13.04
CA THR A 43 -32.22 2.41 13.89
C THR A 43 -33.11 3.40 13.14
N ASP A 44 -34.10 2.90 12.39
CA ASP A 44 -35.36 3.60 12.13
C ASP A 44 -36.40 2.63 11.54
N GLY A 45 -36.67 1.55 12.29
CA GLY A 45 -37.97 0.86 12.37
C GLY A 45 -38.64 0.30 11.09
N GLN A 46 -38.09 0.47 9.90
CA GLN A 46 -38.64 -0.09 8.67
C GLN A 46 -37.85 -1.33 8.25
N GLU A 47 -38.57 -2.42 7.99
CA GLU A 47 -38.00 -3.60 7.34
C GLU A 47 -37.53 -3.22 5.93
N PRO A 48 -36.24 -3.41 5.59
CA PRO A 48 -35.77 -3.14 4.25
C PRO A 48 -36.30 -4.21 3.29
N VAL A 49 -36.97 -3.76 2.23
CA VAL A 49 -37.32 -4.59 1.07
C VAL A 49 -36.02 -4.87 0.30
N VAL A 50 -35.65 -6.15 0.18
CA VAL A 50 -34.50 -6.59 -0.62
C VAL A 50 -34.99 -6.78 -2.06
N PRO A 51 -34.48 -6.04 -3.06
CA PRO A 51 -34.78 -6.34 -4.47
C PRO A 51 -34.19 -7.69 -4.86
N ASP A 52 -34.96 -8.51 -5.58
CA ASP A 52 -34.44 -9.75 -6.18
C ASP A 52 -33.21 -9.46 -7.04
N GLY A 53 -32.10 -10.14 -6.76
CA GLY A 53 -30.84 -10.01 -7.51
C GLY A 53 -29.78 -9.10 -6.91
N ALA A 54 -29.98 -8.52 -5.73
CA ALA A 54 -28.95 -7.72 -5.07
C ALA A 54 -27.83 -8.59 -4.47
N THR A 55 -26.61 -8.42 -4.96
CA THR A 55 -25.40 -8.98 -4.34
C THR A 55 -25.05 -8.22 -3.06
N THR A 56 -24.99 -8.92 -1.93
CA THR A 56 -24.53 -8.38 -0.65
C THR A 56 -23.02 -8.52 -0.51
N THR A 57 -22.31 -7.40 -0.39
CA THR A 57 -20.87 -7.36 -0.06
C THR A 57 -20.71 -7.22 1.45
N PRO A 58 -20.07 -8.17 2.15
CA PRO A 58 -19.74 -7.99 3.57
C PRO A 58 -18.84 -6.78 3.77
N VAL A 59 -19.14 -5.96 4.78
CA VAL A 59 -18.30 -4.81 5.18
C VAL A 59 -17.63 -5.15 6.50
N ALA A 60 -16.31 -5.33 6.48
CA ALA A 60 -15.54 -5.40 7.72
C ALA A 60 -15.39 -3.98 8.30
N ARG A 61 -15.32 -3.85 9.63
CA ARG A 61 -14.89 -2.62 10.31
C ARG A 61 -13.56 -2.89 11.00
N GLY A 62 -12.52 -2.19 10.58
CA GLY A 62 -11.21 -2.20 11.22
C GLY A 62 -10.95 -0.83 11.80
N SER A 63 -10.56 -0.76 13.07
CA SER A 63 -10.11 0.49 13.70
C SER A 63 -8.61 0.66 13.46
N TRP A 64 -8.23 1.75 12.80
CA TRP A 64 -6.83 2.16 12.71
C TRP A 64 -6.44 2.93 13.98
N SER A 65 -5.48 2.40 14.74
CA SER A 65 -5.09 2.89 16.07
C SER A 65 -3.68 3.48 16.12
N GLY A 66 -2.89 3.39 15.05
CA GLY A 66 -1.43 3.46 15.22
C GLY A 66 -0.63 3.94 14.01
N THR A 67 0.45 4.66 14.34
CA THR A 67 1.23 5.63 13.57
C THR A 67 2.05 5.11 12.40
N ASP A 68 2.30 3.79 12.34
CA ASP A 68 3.17 3.21 11.34
C ASP A 68 2.43 2.17 10.49
N ARG A 69 2.53 2.33 9.17
CA ARG A 69 2.01 1.38 8.20
C ARG A 69 3.12 0.94 7.27
N TYR A 70 3.13 -0.34 6.94
CA TYR A 70 4.11 -0.96 6.09
C TYR A 70 3.46 -1.70 4.93
N GLY A 71 4.11 -1.66 3.77
CA GLY A 71 3.84 -2.55 2.65
C GLY A 71 5.02 -3.48 2.44
N VAL A 72 4.77 -4.77 2.22
CA VAL A 72 5.80 -5.79 2.01
C VAL A 72 5.57 -6.47 0.68
N ASP A 73 6.47 -6.27 -0.27
CA ASP A 73 6.43 -6.95 -1.57
C ASP A 73 7.20 -8.27 -1.48
N THR A 74 6.56 -9.36 -1.90
CA THR A 74 7.10 -10.72 -1.77
C THR A 74 6.94 -11.54 -3.05
N VAL A 75 7.85 -12.49 -3.26
CA VAL A 75 7.65 -13.57 -4.25
C VAL A 75 7.87 -14.90 -3.56
N SER A 76 6.97 -15.84 -3.84
CA SER A 76 6.93 -17.15 -3.21
C SER A 76 7.23 -18.24 -4.23
N LEU A 77 7.89 -19.31 -3.79
CA LEU A 77 8.03 -20.55 -4.53
C LEU A 77 7.94 -21.73 -3.55
N ASP A 78 6.94 -22.59 -3.71
CA ASP A 78 6.72 -23.79 -2.89
C ASP A 78 6.55 -23.54 -1.37
N GLY A 79 6.24 -22.30 -0.98
CA GLY A 79 6.15 -21.83 0.42
C GLY A 79 7.41 -21.08 0.88
N ASP A 80 8.46 -21.04 0.08
CA ASP A 80 9.63 -20.20 0.38
C ASP A 80 9.39 -18.77 -0.11
N HIS A 81 9.32 -17.84 0.84
CA HIS A 81 9.01 -16.43 0.59
C HIS A 81 10.26 -15.55 0.55
N VAL A 82 10.51 -14.92 -0.60
CA VAL A 82 11.51 -13.85 -0.75
C VAL A 82 10.83 -12.51 -0.53
N VAL A 83 11.24 -11.80 0.53
CA VAL A 83 10.86 -10.39 0.73
C VAL A 83 11.74 -9.52 -0.16
N GLN A 84 11.12 -8.87 -1.14
CA GLN A 84 11.79 -7.98 -2.07
C GLN A 84 12.09 -6.63 -1.41
N ALA A 85 11.07 -6.04 -0.79
CA ALA A 85 11.18 -4.76 -0.09
C ALA A 85 10.14 -4.64 1.01
N VAL A 86 10.50 -3.87 2.03
CA VAL A 86 9.60 -3.38 3.06
C VAL A 86 9.56 -1.87 2.93
N TYR A 87 8.38 -1.30 2.80
CA TYR A 87 8.18 0.14 2.73
C TYR A 87 7.44 0.61 3.97
N ARG A 88 7.89 1.71 4.57
CA ARG A 88 7.08 2.47 5.52
C ARG A 88 6.28 3.52 4.77
N HIS A 89 5.00 3.61 5.07
CA HIS A 89 4.05 4.54 4.49
C HIS A 89 3.92 5.75 5.41
N ARG A 90 4.18 6.95 4.87
CA ARG A 90 3.88 8.19 5.56
C ARG A 90 2.48 8.63 5.17
N VAL A 91 1.61 8.69 6.16
CA VAL A 91 0.27 9.23 6.02
C VAL A 91 0.24 10.71 6.43
N ASP A 92 -0.74 11.45 5.93
CA ASP A 92 -0.99 12.80 6.40
C ASP A 92 -1.57 12.75 7.83
N PRO A 93 -1.03 13.54 8.78
CA PRO A 93 -1.49 13.52 10.16
C PRO A 93 -2.91 14.06 10.33
N ASP A 94 -3.31 15.03 9.50
CA ASP A 94 -4.64 15.64 9.54
C ASP A 94 -5.66 14.84 8.72
N ARG A 95 -5.17 13.98 7.80
CA ARG A 95 -5.98 13.14 6.93
C ARG A 95 -5.37 11.75 6.82
N PRO A 96 -5.60 10.86 7.78
CA PRO A 96 -4.85 9.62 7.86
C PRO A 96 -5.13 8.60 6.75
N THR A 97 -6.14 8.84 5.93
CA THR A 97 -6.36 8.14 4.66
C THR A 97 -5.26 8.48 3.64
N VAL A 98 -4.63 9.64 3.76
CA VAL A 98 -3.80 10.26 2.73
C VAL A 98 -2.38 9.75 2.74
N LEU A 99 -1.99 9.03 1.69
CA LEU A 99 -0.61 8.58 1.52
C LEU A 99 0.25 9.69 0.89
N ARG A 100 1.23 10.19 1.66
CA ARG A 100 2.16 11.24 1.22
C ARG A 100 3.35 10.67 0.46
N HIS A 101 3.96 9.65 1.03
CA HIS A 101 5.06 8.93 0.39
C HIS A 101 5.19 7.54 1.00
N ARG A 102 5.94 6.68 0.32
CA ARG A 102 6.50 5.47 0.92
C ARG A 102 8.01 5.51 0.80
N ILE A 103 8.70 5.03 1.83
CA ILE A 103 10.16 4.96 1.88
C ILE A 103 10.57 3.55 2.30
N THR A 104 11.65 3.05 1.74
CA THR A 104 12.17 1.72 2.06
C THR A 104 12.64 1.70 3.51
N VAL A 105 12.29 0.66 4.25
CA VAL A 105 12.84 0.42 5.59
C VAL A 105 14.23 -0.21 5.41
N PRO A 106 15.30 0.40 5.95
CA PRO A 106 16.66 -0.13 5.84
C PRO A 106 16.80 -1.44 6.62
N ASP A 107 17.93 -2.14 6.42
CA ASP A 107 18.21 -3.36 7.16
C ASP A 107 18.30 -3.10 8.66
N SER A 108 17.30 -3.60 9.39
CA SER A 108 17.03 -3.25 10.78
C SER A 108 16.18 -4.32 11.46
N ALA A 109 16.16 -4.32 12.79
CA ALA A 109 15.31 -5.22 13.56
C ALA A 109 13.81 -5.02 13.25
N GLU A 110 13.42 -3.79 12.92
CA GLU A 110 12.06 -3.45 12.50
C GLU A 110 11.71 -4.09 11.15
N ARG A 111 12.59 -3.95 10.14
CA ARG A 111 12.43 -4.60 8.84
C ARG A 111 12.29 -6.11 8.98
N GLU A 112 13.11 -6.74 9.82
CA GLU A 112 13.04 -8.19 10.06
C GLU A 112 11.72 -8.58 10.75
N ALA A 113 11.27 -7.82 11.75
CA ALA A 113 10.01 -8.07 12.43
C ALA A 113 8.81 -8.01 11.46
N VAL A 114 8.75 -6.97 10.62
CA VAL A 114 7.72 -6.80 9.59
C VAL A 114 7.80 -7.92 8.54
N SER A 115 9.01 -8.25 8.08
CA SER A 115 9.25 -9.30 7.08
C SER A 115 8.84 -10.68 7.59
N ARG A 116 9.13 -11.00 8.86
CA ARG A 116 8.68 -12.24 9.49
C ARG A 116 7.16 -12.33 9.54
N LEU A 117 6.49 -11.29 10.03
CA LEU A 117 5.02 -11.25 10.09
C LEU A 117 4.38 -11.40 8.71
N ALA A 118 4.96 -10.78 7.67
CA ALA A 118 4.48 -10.93 6.30
C ALA A 118 4.58 -12.37 5.79
N ARG A 119 5.68 -13.08 6.08
CA ARG A 119 5.85 -14.50 5.72
C ARG A 119 4.81 -15.38 6.41
N GLU A 120 4.62 -15.19 7.73
CA GLU A 120 3.59 -15.90 8.49
C GLU A 120 2.18 -15.65 7.94
N ALA A 121 1.88 -14.41 7.52
CA ALA A 121 0.60 -14.06 6.92
C ALA A 121 0.37 -14.74 5.56
N LEU A 122 1.41 -14.87 4.72
CA LEU A 122 1.33 -15.59 3.44
C LEU A 122 1.10 -17.09 3.64
N ASP A 123 1.81 -17.69 4.60
CA ASP A 123 1.62 -19.10 4.99
C ASP A 123 0.18 -19.37 5.45
N LEU A 124 -0.36 -18.50 6.33
CA LEU A 124 -1.73 -18.61 6.84
C LEU A 124 -2.78 -18.40 5.74
N ALA A 125 -2.50 -17.55 4.74
CA ALA A 125 -3.35 -17.34 3.58
C ALA A 125 -3.27 -18.49 2.56
N GLY A 126 -2.34 -19.44 2.72
CA GLY A 126 -2.12 -20.54 1.78
C GLY A 126 -1.44 -20.12 0.48
N ILE A 127 -0.82 -18.94 0.43
CA ILE A 127 -0.11 -18.44 -0.75
C ILE A 127 1.24 -19.14 -0.80
N ARG A 128 1.41 -20.09 -1.71
CA ARG A 128 2.66 -20.89 -1.80
C ARG A 128 3.59 -20.45 -2.92
N SER A 129 3.06 -19.87 -3.99
CA SER A 129 3.81 -19.51 -5.19
C SER A 129 3.28 -18.23 -5.81
N GLY A 130 4.14 -17.48 -6.50
CA GLY A 130 3.78 -16.26 -7.22
C GLY A 130 4.12 -14.97 -6.47
N ALA A 131 3.59 -13.85 -6.94
CA ALA A 131 3.78 -12.56 -6.27
C ALA A 131 2.80 -12.42 -5.09
N GLY A 132 3.21 -11.68 -4.08
CA GLY A 132 2.32 -11.28 -3.01
C GLY A 132 2.66 -9.91 -2.46
N HIS A 133 1.67 -9.28 -1.83
CA HIS A 133 1.82 -8.03 -1.11
C HIS A 133 1.13 -8.12 0.24
N VAL A 134 1.82 -7.74 1.31
CA VAL A 134 1.26 -7.76 2.66
C VAL A 134 1.28 -6.34 3.23
N THR A 135 0.15 -5.90 3.76
CA THR A 135 0.08 -4.67 4.56
C THR A 135 0.17 -5.02 6.04
N VAL A 136 1.09 -4.35 6.74
CA VAL A 136 1.28 -4.46 8.19
C VAL A 136 1.06 -3.10 8.83
N GLU A 137 0.42 -3.08 9.99
CA GLU A 137 0.27 -1.88 10.80
C GLU A 137 0.91 -2.08 12.17
N GLY A 138 1.51 -1.02 12.70
CA GLY A 138 2.02 -0.97 14.06
C GLY A 138 1.17 -0.06 14.94
N ASP A 139 0.90 -0.51 16.15
CA ASP A 139 0.32 0.28 17.22
C ASP A 139 1.05 0.00 18.55
N PRO A 140 0.67 0.63 19.68
CA PRO A 140 1.31 0.37 20.97
C PRO A 140 1.26 -1.09 21.44
N ASP A 141 0.32 -1.90 20.95
CA ASP A 141 0.17 -3.32 21.28
C ASP A 141 1.02 -4.23 20.38
N GLY A 142 1.51 -3.72 19.25
CA GLY A 142 2.50 -4.37 18.39
C GLY A 142 2.19 -4.28 16.90
N LEU A 143 2.81 -5.17 16.13
CA LEU A 143 2.60 -5.29 14.68
C LEU A 143 1.45 -6.27 14.39
N ARG A 144 0.59 -5.92 13.44
CA ARG A 144 -0.48 -6.78 12.93
C ARG A 144 -0.56 -6.74 11.41
N CYS A 145 -0.84 -7.88 10.79
CA CYS A 145 -1.17 -7.95 9.38
C CYS A 145 -2.61 -7.46 9.17
N THR A 146 -2.83 -6.58 8.20
CA THR A 146 -4.16 -6.02 7.88
C THR A 146 -4.67 -6.39 6.50
N SER A 147 -3.78 -6.77 5.58
CA SER A 147 -4.16 -7.22 4.24
C SER A 147 -3.09 -8.13 3.66
N VAL A 148 -3.53 -9.15 2.92
CA VAL A 148 -2.69 -10.04 2.13
C VAL A 148 -3.27 -10.10 0.72
N LEU A 149 -2.42 -9.89 -0.28
CA LEU A 149 -2.75 -10.01 -1.70
C LEU A 149 -1.88 -11.10 -2.32
N ASP A 150 -2.46 -11.94 -3.17
CA ASP A 150 -1.80 -12.97 -3.98
C ASP A 150 -1.37 -12.43 -5.35
N SER A 151 -1.11 -11.13 -5.42
CA SER A 151 -0.73 -10.39 -6.61
C SER A 151 0.25 -9.26 -6.25
N PRO A 152 0.91 -8.64 -7.25
CA PRO A 152 1.69 -7.44 -7.00
C PRO A 152 0.87 -6.33 -6.36
N SER A 153 1.55 -5.44 -5.61
CA SER A 153 0.92 -4.22 -5.13
C SER A 153 0.25 -3.45 -6.28
N HIS A 154 -0.91 -2.85 -6.01
CA HIS A 154 -1.64 -2.02 -6.96
C HIS A 154 -0.83 -0.79 -7.42
N TRP A 155 0.17 -0.38 -6.64
CA TRP A 155 1.19 0.59 -7.05
C TRP A 155 2.57 -0.08 -7.01
N PRO A 156 2.96 -0.88 -8.01
CA PRO A 156 4.28 -1.49 -8.01
C PRO A 156 5.35 -0.42 -8.24
N VAL A 157 6.51 -0.57 -7.60
CA VAL A 157 7.67 0.27 -7.92
C VAL A 157 8.12 -0.05 -9.35
N PRO A 158 8.41 0.96 -10.19
CA PRO A 158 9.01 0.75 -11.50
C PRO A 158 10.30 -0.08 -11.42
N ALA A 159 10.47 -0.97 -12.39
CA ALA A 159 11.55 -1.95 -12.33
C ALA A 159 12.93 -1.31 -12.32
N ASP A 160 13.16 -0.26 -13.14
CA ASP A 160 14.41 0.50 -13.19
C ASP A 160 14.79 1.10 -11.84
N LEU A 161 13.83 1.70 -11.13
CA LEU A 161 14.04 2.24 -9.78
C LEU A 161 14.34 1.13 -8.78
N SER A 162 13.63 0.00 -8.83
CA SER A 162 13.93 -1.16 -7.99
C SER A 162 15.32 -1.75 -8.28
N PHE A 163 15.75 -1.80 -9.54
CA PHE A 163 17.10 -2.25 -9.89
C PHE A 163 18.16 -1.32 -9.33
N HIS A 164 17.93 -0.01 -9.44
CA HIS A 164 18.84 0.96 -8.88
C HIS A 164 18.96 0.81 -7.36
N ALA A 165 17.84 0.55 -6.67
CA ALA A 165 17.80 0.42 -5.22
C ALA A 165 18.24 -0.95 -4.69
N TYR A 166 17.93 -2.05 -5.37
CA TYR A 166 18.03 -3.42 -4.84
C TYR A 166 18.75 -4.41 -5.77
N GLY A 167 19.12 -3.98 -6.98
CA GLY A 167 19.67 -4.86 -8.02
C GLY A 167 18.66 -5.87 -8.60
N HIS A 168 17.38 -5.74 -8.27
CA HIS A 168 16.28 -6.53 -8.81
C HIS A 168 14.94 -5.81 -8.60
N SER A 169 13.93 -6.14 -9.39
CA SER A 169 12.55 -5.69 -9.17
C SER A 169 11.63 -6.84 -8.78
N HIS A 170 10.44 -6.50 -8.29
CA HIS A 170 9.41 -7.49 -7.96
C HIS A 170 9.03 -8.37 -9.16
N GLN A 171 8.86 -7.75 -10.34
CA GLN A 171 8.58 -8.45 -11.59
C GLN A 171 9.72 -9.38 -12.03
N HIS A 172 10.97 -8.99 -11.76
CA HIS A 172 12.12 -9.84 -12.08
C HIS A 172 12.22 -11.05 -11.16
N LEU A 173 11.93 -10.89 -9.86
CA LEU A 173 11.86 -12.02 -8.95
C LEU A 173 10.72 -12.97 -9.32
N LEU A 174 9.57 -12.42 -9.73
CA LEU A 174 8.45 -13.23 -10.21
C LEU A 174 8.82 -13.99 -11.49
N ALA A 175 9.48 -13.33 -12.46
CA ALA A 175 9.96 -14.00 -13.65
C ALA A 175 11.03 -15.07 -13.32
N GLU A 176 11.94 -14.79 -12.38
CA GLU A 176 12.96 -15.74 -11.91
C GLU A 176 12.31 -16.97 -11.25
N SER A 177 11.26 -16.81 -10.43
CA SER A 177 10.59 -17.96 -9.79
C SER A 177 9.87 -18.86 -10.79
N LEU A 178 9.32 -18.28 -11.86
CA LEU A 178 8.59 -19.03 -12.89
C LEU A 178 9.53 -19.68 -13.93
N LEU A 179 10.56 -18.96 -14.37
CA LEU A 179 11.41 -19.39 -15.48
C LEU A 179 12.71 -20.06 -15.02
N GLN A 180 13.15 -19.80 -13.79
CA GLN A 180 14.42 -20.28 -13.22
C GLN A 180 14.25 -20.69 -11.74
N PRO A 181 13.34 -21.62 -11.41
CA PRO A 181 12.98 -21.94 -10.03
C PRO A 181 14.17 -22.39 -9.17
N GLU A 182 15.16 -23.08 -9.75
CA GLU A 182 16.38 -23.46 -9.02
C GLU A 182 17.26 -22.25 -8.67
N ALA A 183 17.31 -21.22 -9.54
CA ALA A 183 18.02 -19.98 -9.26
C ALA A 183 17.33 -19.20 -8.16
N PHE A 184 16.00 -19.12 -8.22
CA PHE A 184 15.18 -18.54 -7.19
C PHE A 184 15.36 -19.24 -5.84
N ALA A 185 15.32 -20.58 -5.80
CA ALA A 185 15.55 -21.36 -4.58
C ALA A 185 16.95 -21.14 -3.98
N ARG A 186 17.97 -20.90 -4.82
CA ARG A 186 19.31 -20.49 -4.34
C ARG A 186 19.30 -19.07 -3.76
N ARG A 187 18.47 -18.17 -4.27
CA ARG A 187 18.31 -16.81 -3.72
C ARG A 187 17.67 -16.82 -2.35
N VAL A 188 16.60 -17.60 -2.15
CA VAL A 188 15.96 -17.78 -0.83
C VAL A 188 16.97 -18.12 0.26
N LYS A 189 17.93 -19.00 -0.06
CA LYS A 189 18.95 -19.48 0.88
C LYS A 189 20.09 -18.48 1.14
N ARG A 190 20.18 -17.39 0.39
CA ARG A 190 21.20 -16.35 0.59
C ARG A 190 20.67 -15.29 1.53
N ALA A 191 21.56 -14.72 2.34
CA ALA A 191 21.24 -13.51 3.09
C ALA A 191 20.71 -12.43 2.11
N PRO A 192 19.70 -11.63 2.52
CA PRO A 192 19.22 -10.52 1.71
C PRO A 192 20.41 -9.67 1.29
N ARG A 193 20.54 -9.40 -0.02
CA ARG A 193 21.49 -8.38 -0.47
C ARG A 193 20.88 -7.04 -0.10
N ASP A 194 21.35 -6.46 1.00
CA ASP A 194 21.20 -5.04 1.19
C ASP A 194 22.08 -4.33 0.16
N CYS A 195 21.45 -3.59 -0.75
CA CYS A 195 22.15 -2.76 -1.72
C CYS A 195 22.52 -1.39 -1.11
N GLY A 196 22.25 -1.19 0.18
CA GLY A 196 22.62 -0.01 0.96
C GLY A 196 21.92 1.27 0.49
N SER A 197 20.91 1.14 -0.37
CA SER A 197 20.18 2.26 -0.97
C SER A 197 18.77 2.32 -0.42
N VAL A 198 18.32 3.54 -0.15
CA VAL A 198 16.95 3.86 0.22
C VAL A 198 16.22 4.36 -1.00
N LEU A 199 15.10 3.72 -1.31
CA LEU A 199 14.14 4.19 -2.31
C LEU A 199 12.96 4.84 -1.61
N ALA A 200 12.57 6.02 -2.09
CA ALA A 200 11.32 6.67 -1.71
C ALA A 200 10.50 7.04 -2.95
N LEU A 201 9.19 6.85 -2.86
CA LEU A 201 8.23 7.36 -3.83
C LEU A 201 7.31 8.35 -3.11
N ALA A 202 7.39 9.62 -3.49
CA ALA A 202 6.47 10.64 -3.03
C ALA A 202 5.32 10.77 -4.02
N TYR A 203 4.09 10.60 -3.53
CA TYR A 203 2.91 10.65 -4.37
C TYR A 203 2.57 12.11 -4.68
N LEU A 204 2.36 12.40 -5.97
CA LEU A 204 1.82 13.66 -6.45
C LEU A 204 0.30 13.52 -6.41
N THR A 205 -0.30 14.09 -5.37
CA THR A 205 -1.70 13.91 -4.98
C THR A 205 -2.41 15.25 -4.93
N GLY A 206 -3.66 15.29 -5.39
CA GLY A 206 -4.52 16.47 -5.31
C GLY A 206 -5.97 16.13 -5.63
N THR A 207 -6.83 17.13 -5.82
CA THR A 207 -8.22 16.94 -6.20
C THR A 207 -8.55 17.40 -7.61
N PRO A 208 -9.74 17.03 -8.11
CA PRO A 208 -10.29 17.62 -9.34
C PRO A 208 -10.44 19.15 -9.29
N GLU A 209 -10.38 19.76 -8.11
CA GLU A 209 -10.40 21.22 -7.91
C GLU A 209 -8.99 21.82 -7.93
N ASP A 210 -7.97 21.01 -7.65
CA ASP A 210 -6.57 21.36 -7.84
C ASP A 210 -6.22 21.30 -9.33
N ALA A 211 -5.50 22.30 -9.80
CA ALA A 211 -4.95 22.30 -11.14
C ALA A 211 -3.42 22.38 -11.07
N ILE A 212 -2.76 21.73 -12.03
CA ILE A 212 -1.31 21.91 -12.18
C ILE A 212 -1.01 23.39 -12.41
N THR A 213 -0.22 23.97 -11.51
CA THR A 213 0.34 25.32 -11.66
C THR A 213 1.69 25.28 -12.34
N ASN A 214 2.49 24.24 -12.08
CA ASN A 214 3.79 24.06 -12.69
C ASN A 214 3.86 22.72 -13.44
N PRO A 215 3.69 22.71 -14.78
CA PRO A 215 3.79 21.47 -15.57
C PRO A 215 5.22 20.93 -15.56
N ASP A 216 6.22 21.77 -15.30
CA ASP A 216 7.63 21.43 -15.24
C ASP A 216 8.10 21.18 -13.80
N ILE A 217 7.38 20.34 -13.06
CA ILE A 217 7.77 19.88 -11.70
C ILE A 217 9.24 19.41 -11.69
N SER A 218 9.69 18.78 -12.78
CA SER A 218 11.07 18.33 -12.94
C SER A 218 12.10 19.44 -12.71
N LEU A 219 11.84 20.69 -13.11
CA LEU A 219 12.76 21.81 -12.90
C LEU A 219 12.95 22.14 -11.42
N LEU A 220 11.90 21.95 -10.61
CA LEU A 220 11.94 22.20 -9.17
C LEU A 220 12.64 21.06 -8.42
N VAL A 221 12.37 19.80 -8.80
CA VAL A 221 12.76 18.65 -7.98
C VAL A 221 14.03 17.94 -8.45
N ARG A 222 14.47 18.12 -9.70
CA ARG A 222 15.65 17.42 -10.24
C ARG A 222 16.97 17.76 -9.56
N HIS A 223 17.00 18.86 -8.81
CA HIS A 223 18.18 19.33 -8.08
C HIS A 223 18.23 18.77 -6.65
N LEU A 224 17.18 18.09 -6.20
CA LEU A 224 17.13 17.49 -4.87
C LEU A 224 18.02 16.22 -4.82
N PRO A 225 18.77 16.00 -3.73
CA PRO A 225 19.57 14.81 -3.54
C PRO A 225 18.78 13.51 -3.75
N GLY A 226 19.39 12.57 -4.47
CA GLY A 226 18.78 11.27 -4.73
C GLY A 226 17.64 11.31 -5.75
N PHE A 227 17.30 12.43 -6.39
CA PHE A 227 16.28 12.44 -7.44
C PHE A 227 16.59 11.39 -8.51
N ALA A 228 15.66 10.45 -8.70
CA ALA A 228 15.80 9.32 -9.62
C ALA A 228 14.83 9.41 -10.81
N GLY A 229 13.79 10.23 -10.71
CA GLY A 229 12.87 10.48 -11.81
C GLY A 229 11.48 10.90 -11.36
N ILE A 230 10.65 11.23 -12.34
CA ILE A 230 9.21 11.40 -12.16
C ILE A 230 8.54 10.26 -12.92
N VAL A 231 7.71 9.51 -12.22
CA VAL A 231 7.01 8.38 -12.80
C VAL A 231 5.56 8.79 -12.95
N ARG A 232 5.16 8.93 -14.22
CA ARG A 232 3.99 9.69 -14.69
C ARG A 232 4.13 11.18 -14.38
N SER A 233 4.17 11.98 -15.45
CA SER A 233 4.20 13.43 -15.35
C SER A 233 2.78 13.96 -15.17
N PRO A 234 2.59 15.04 -14.38
CA PRO A 234 1.40 15.87 -14.53
C PRO A 234 1.22 16.27 -16.01
N GLY A 235 -0.03 16.36 -16.46
CA GLY A 235 -0.41 16.88 -17.78
C GLY A 235 -0.02 18.35 -17.98
N ALA A 236 -0.73 19.07 -18.87
CA ALA A 236 -0.47 20.49 -19.08
C ALA A 236 -0.94 21.35 -17.88
N ALA A 237 -0.41 22.57 -17.73
CA ALA A 237 -0.93 23.53 -16.76
C ALA A 237 -2.45 23.71 -16.92
N GLY A 238 -3.17 23.77 -15.81
CA GLY A 238 -4.64 23.85 -15.82
C GLY A 238 -5.36 22.50 -15.95
N THR A 239 -4.65 21.38 -16.12
CA THR A 239 -5.30 20.06 -16.12
C THR A 239 -5.73 19.72 -14.68
N PRO A 240 -7.02 19.38 -14.42
CA PRO A 240 -7.51 19.02 -13.09
C PRO A 240 -6.83 17.76 -12.56
N LEU A 241 -6.37 17.73 -11.31
CA LEU A 241 -5.77 16.53 -10.75
C LEU A 241 -6.84 15.44 -10.54
N GLU A 242 -6.57 14.22 -11.00
CA GLU A 242 -7.27 12.99 -10.56
C GLU A 242 -6.45 12.37 -9.42
N ASP A 243 -7.07 11.44 -8.68
CA ASP A 243 -6.56 10.72 -7.50
C ASP A 243 -5.02 10.73 -7.39
N VAL A 244 -4.30 9.75 -7.96
CA VAL A 244 -2.82 9.75 -8.03
C VAL A 244 -2.38 10.11 -9.44
N TRP A 245 -1.65 11.21 -9.60
CA TRP A 245 -1.16 11.64 -10.93
C TRP A 245 0.22 11.16 -11.30
N GLY A 246 1.04 10.92 -10.29
CA GLY A 246 2.36 10.36 -10.48
C GLY A 246 3.10 10.32 -9.17
N TYR A 247 4.39 10.06 -9.27
CA TYR A 247 5.26 10.09 -8.11
C TYR A 247 6.65 10.58 -8.47
N VAL A 248 7.25 11.31 -7.54
CA VAL A 248 8.67 11.67 -7.59
C VAL A 248 9.43 10.56 -6.87
N ALA A 249 10.39 9.97 -7.58
CA ALA A 249 11.23 8.92 -7.06
C ALA A 249 12.56 9.49 -6.56
N PHE A 250 12.98 9.02 -5.39
CA PHE A 250 14.30 9.27 -4.84
C PHE A 250 14.99 7.93 -4.56
N VAL A 251 16.27 7.81 -4.94
CA VAL A 251 17.14 6.68 -4.64
C VAL A 251 18.49 7.22 -4.20
N HIS A 252 18.92 6.91 -2.98
CA HIS A 252 20.22 7.32 -2.46
C HIS A 252 20.71 6.35 -1.38
N THR A 253 22.03 6.25 -1.18
CA THR A 253 22.63 5.43 -0.12
C THR A 253 22.61 6.09 1.27
N ASP A 254 22.02 7.29 1.38
CA ASP A 254 22.00 8.11 2.60
C ASP A 254 20.54 8.45 2.87
N GLU A 255 19.97 7.75 3.85
CA GLU A 255 18.56 7.90 4.22
C GLU A 255 18.22 9.33 4.66
N PRO A 256 18.98 10.00 5.54
CA PRO A 256 18.79 11.40 5.87
C PRO A 256 18.64 12.33 4.64
N LEU A 257 19.43 12.14 3.58
CA LEU A 257 19.32 12.97 2.36
C LEU A 257 18.01 12.72 1.60
N VAL A 258 17.52 11.47 1.57
CA VAL A 258 16.21 11.15 0.98
C VAL A 258 15.10 11.78 1.81
N GLN A 259 15.16 11.68 3.15
CA GLN A 259 14.17 12.27 4.04
C GLN A 259 14.13 13.82 3.94
N GLN A 260 15.29 14.46 3.81
CA GLN A 260 15.37 15.90 3.58
C GLN A 260 14.73 16.30 2.24
N SER A 261 15.00 15.55 1.18
CA SER A 261 14.42 15.80 -0.15
C SER A 261 12.90 15.61 -0.16
N LEU A 262 12.39 14.60 0.56
CA LEU A 262 10.96 14.41 0.78
C LEU A 262 10.36 15.60 1.53
N THR A 263 11.03 16.10 2.58
CA THR A 263 10.58 17.27 3.34
C THR A 263 10.44 18.49 2.45
N ILE A 264 11.47 18.81 1.67
CA ILE A 264 11.45 19.94 0.72
C ILE A 264 10.32 19.75 -0.29
N LEU A 265 10.13 18.55 -0.83
CA LEU A 265 9.05 18.27 -1.79
C LEU A 265 7.66 18.51 -1.17
N HIS A 266 7.44 18.07 0.08
CA HIS A 266 6.17 18.30 0.78
C HIS A 266 5.95 19.79 1.09
N GLU A 267 7.01 20.55 1.37
CA GLU A 267 6.94 22.01 1.54
C GLU A 267 6.57 22.72 0.23
N LEU A 268 7.14 22.30 -0.91
CA LEU A 268 6.77 22.81 -2.24
C LEU A 268 5.29 22.51 -2.58
N ALA A 269 4.82 21.33 -2.22
CA ALA A 269 3.41 20.97 -2.35
C ALA A 269 2.53 21.86 -1.46
N ALA A 270 2.90 22.00 -0.18
CA ALA A 270 2.13 22.75 0.80
C ALA A 270 2.07 24.25 0.50
N SER A 271 3.10 24.82 -0.14
CA SER A 271 3.16 26.22 -0.56
C SER A 271 2.42 26.52 -1.87
N GLY A 272 1.89 25.49 -2.55
CA GLY A 272 1.20 25.61 -3.83
C GLY A 272 2.13 25.78 -5.04
N GLN A 273 3.44 25.55 -4.85
CA GLN A 273 4.43 25.68 -5.92
C GLN A 273 4.42 24.50 -6.91
N LEU A 274 3.83 23.36 -6.52
CA LEU A 274 3.64 22.20 -7.40
C LEU A 274 2.26 22.21 -8.10
N TRP A 275 1.19 22.53 -7.36
CA TRP A 275 -0.19 22.65 -7.86
C TRP A 275 -0.96 23.71 -7.07
N GLY A 276 -2.02 24.28 -7.67
CA GLY A 276 -2.81 25.35 -7.09
C GLY A 276 -4.27 24.95 -6.91
N GLY A 277 -4.77 25.07 -5.69
CA GLY A 277 -6.14 24.71 -5.28
C GLY A 277 -6.21 24.35 -3.79
N SER A 278 -7.42 24.21 -3.25
CA SER A 278 -7.64 23.90 -1.84
C SER A 278 -7.36 22.44 -1.53
N ARG A 279 -6.12 22.18 -1.09
CA ARG A 279 -5.58 21.00 -0.39
C ARG A 279 -6.61 19.89 -0.11
N THR A 280 -6.74 18.91 -1.01
CA THR A 280 -7.50 17.67 -0.76
C THR A 280 -6.85 16.47 -1.49
N TYR A 281 -6.97 15.23 -0.96
CA TYR A 281 -5.96 14.17 -1.19
C TYR A 281 -6.53 12.72 -1.16
N ILE A 282 -5.69 11.71 -1.42
CA ILE A 282 -6.07 10.33 -1.82
C ILE A 282 -6.01 9.32 -0.68
N ASP A 283 -7.02 8.45 -0.55
CA ASP A 283 -6.99 7.31 0.36
C ASP A 283 -6.13 6.09 -0.10
N PHE A 284 -5.96 5.11 0.78
CA PHE A 284 -5.21 3.86 0.53
C PHE A 284 -5.77 2.95 -0.56
N ASN A 285 -7.01 3.19 -1.01
CA ASN A 285 -7.65 2.43 -2.07
C ASN A 285 -7.57 3.16 -3.41
N GLY A 286 -6.82 4.28 -3.46
CA GLY A 286 -6.74 5.12 -4.64
C GLY A 286 -8.05 5.88 -4.88
N ARG A 287 -8.73 6.39 -3.84
CA ARG A 287 -9.93 7.23 -3.94
C ARG A 287 -9.70 8.65 -3.41
N VAL A 288 -10.23 9.68 -4.09
CA VAL A 288 -10.25 11.08 -3.61
C VAL A 288 -11.16 11.26 -2.39
N SER A 289 -10.66 11.90 -1.32
CA SER A 289 -11.45 12.38 -0.17
C SER A 289 -11.24 13.87 0.06
#